data_AF-A0A0S3F2U0-F1
#
_entry.id   AF-A0A0S3F2U0-F1
#
_cell.length_a   1.000
_cell.length_b   1.000
_cell.length_c   1.000
_cell.angle_alpha   90.00
_cell.angle_beta   90.00
_cell.angle_gamma   90.00
#
_symmetry.space_group_name_H-M   'P 1'
#
loop_
_entity.id
_entity.type
_entity.pdbx_description
1 polymer ?
#
loop_
_entity_poly.entity_id
_entity_poly.type
_entity_poly.pdbx_seq_one_letter_code
_entity_poly.pdbx_strand_id
1 'polypeptide(L)'
;MLVDMMTGQVINAVPYTVQYRDYMSRMSPSEIDAIKAHLNQMIDGTEIQTAGWMPGHDWSGTVFEPIYFKAARSSYEQSAKCFGLMVWEVFMERPDKWTSGRFEKDGEPIGSRTYFHNRLGGPFRALTSNH
;
A
#
# COMPACT_ATOMS: atom_id res chain seq x y z
N MET A 1 2.82 -5.56 -11.71
CA MET A 1 3.47 -6.77 -11.10
C MET A 1 4.22 -6.35 -9.85
N LEU A 2 3.90 -6.96 -8.71
CA LEU A 2 4.57 -6.70 -7.44
C LEU A 2 5.56 -7.82 -7.08
N VAL A 3 6.76 -7.45 -6.63
CA VAL A 3 7.83 -8.37 -6.26
C VAL A 3 8.30 -8.07 -4.83
N ASP A 4 8.50 -9.09 -4.01
CA ASP A 4 9.14 -8.92 -2.71
C ASP A 4 10.64 -8.66 -2.89
N MET A 5 11.15 -7.57 -2.32
CA MET A 5 12.54 -7.15 -2.52
C MET A 5 13.56 -8.11 -1.90
N MET A 6 13.20 -8.78 -0.79
CA MET A 6 14.13 -9.63 -0.06
C MET A 6 14.29 -11.01 -0.71
N THR A 7 13.21 -11.53 -1.28
CA THR A 7 13.16 -12.88 -1.85
C THR A 7 13.18 -12.90 -3.38
N GLY A 8 12.89 -11.77 -4.03
CA GLY A 8 12.70 -11.69 -5.48
C GLY A 8 11.43 -12.39 -5.97
N GLN A 9 10.59 -12.90 -5.07
CA GLN A 9 9.38 -13.63 -5.44
C GLN A 9 8.28 -12.68 -5.91
N VAL A 10 7.56 -13.08 -6.95
CA VAL A 10 6.35 -12.38 -7.41
C VAL A 10 5.26 -12.58 -6.37
N ILE A 11 4.66 -11.48 -5.94
CA ILE A 11 3.52 -11.45 -5.02
C ILE A 11 2.24 -11.54 -5.86
N ASN A 12 1.48 -12.61 -5.68
CA ASN A 12 0.25 -12.89 -6.43
C ASN A 12 -1.02 -12.91 -5.57
N ALA A 13 -0.92 -12.54 -4.29
CA ALA A 13 -2.05 -12.48 -3.38
C ALA A 13 -1.89 -11.35 -2.36
N VAL A 14 -3.00 -10.73 -2.00
CA VAL A 14 -3.09 -9.80 -0.88
C VAL A 14 -2.94 -10.58 0.43
N PRO A 15 -2.12 -10.16 1.40
CA PRO A 15 -2.02 -10.84 2.69
C PRO A 15 -3.34 -10.73 3.48
N TYR A 16 -3.60 -11.69 4.37
CA TYR A 16 -4.84 -11.73 5.17
C TYR A 16 -6.13 -11.71 4.31
N THR A 17 -6.13 -12.43 3.18
CA THR A 17 -7.22 -12.44 2.18
C THR A 17 -8.63 -12.54 2.78
N VAL A 18 -8.85 -13.40 3.78
CA VAL A 18 -10.15 -13.55 4.44
C VAL A 18 -10.61 -12.25 5.09
N GLN A 19 -9.73 -11.61 5.86
CA GLN A 19 -10.04 -10.33 6.50
C GLN A 19 -10.19 -9.21 5.48
N TYR A 20 -9.36 -9.21 4.43
CA TYR A 20 -9.46 -8.24 3.36
C TYR A 20 -10.81 -8.32 2.65
N ARG A 21 -11.27 -9.52 2.31
CA ARG A 21 -12.59 -9.74 1.70
C ARG A 21 -13.73 -9.31 2.62
N ASP A 22 -13.59 -9.49 3.93
CA ASP A 22 -14.56 -9.01 4.92
C ASP A 22 -14.61 -7.48 5.01
N TYR A 23 -13.48 -6.78 4.84
CA TYR A 23 -13.49 -5.32 4.68
C TYR A 23 -14.19 -4.89 3.41
N MET A 24 -13.83 -5.51 2.27
CA MET A 24 -14.37 -5.13 0.97
C MET A 24 -15.88 -5.40 0.87
N SER A 25 -16.39 -6.46 1.50
CA SER A 25 -17.82 -6.80 1.47
C SER A 25 -18.73 -5.76 2.14
N ARG A 26 -18.15 -4.84 2.93
CA ARG A 26 -18.88 -3.78 3.65
C ARG A 26 -18.91 -2.46 2.88
N MET A 27 -18.14 -2.34 1.80
CA MET A 27 -18.13 -1.18 0.93
C MET A 27 -18.82 -1.50 -0.39
N SER A 28 -19.38 -0.50 -1.04
CA SER A 28 -19.91 -0.65 -2.39
C SER A 28 -18.77 -0.80 -3.41
N PRO A 29 -19.01 -1.45 -4.56
CA PRO A 29 -18.02 -1.52 -5.63
C PRO A 29 -17.49 -0.14 -6.05
N SER A 30 -18.37 0.85 -6.19
CA SER A 30 -17.98 2.22 -6.55
C SER A 30 -17.07 2.91 -5.53
N GLU A 31 -17.22 2.61 -4.23
CA GLU A 31 -16.33 3.15 -3.19
C GLU A 31 -14.94 2.50 -3.30
N ILE A 32 -14.90 1.19 -3.50
CA ILE A 32 -13.64 0.46 -3.70
C ILE A 32 -12.91 0.99 -4.94
N ASP A 33 -13.62 1.14 -6.05
CA ASP A 33 -13.07 1.65 -7.31
C ASP A 33 -12.57 3.09 -7.16
N ALA A 34 -13.32 3.96 -6.48
CA ALA A 34 -12.90 5.33 -6.21
C ALA A 34 -11.62 5.39 -5.36
N ILE A 35 -11.51 4.56 -4.32
CA ILE A 35 -10.30 4.46 -3.49
C ILE A 35 -9.12 3.98 -4.34
N LYS A 36 -9.28 2.90 -5.12
CA LYS A 36 -8.22 2.38 -6.00
C LYS A 36 -7.78 3.40 -7.04
N ALA A 37 -8.72 4.11 -7.64
CA ALA A 37 -8.42 5.16 -8.62
C ALA A 37 -7.60 6.28 -7.98
N HIS A 38 -7.99 6.74 -6.78
CA HIS A 38 -7.25 7.77 -6.07
C HIS A 38 -5.86 7.31 -5.63
N LEU A 39 -5.72 6.08 -5.13
CA LEU A 39 -4.42 5.49 -4.84
C LEU A 39 -3.52 5.44 -6.08
N ASN A 40 -4.06 5.05 -7.24
CA ASN A 40 -3.30 5.08 -8.48
C ASN A 40 -2.85 6.50 -8.84
N GLN A 41 -3.71 7.52 -8.72
CA GLN A 41 -3.33 8.92 -8.95
C GLN A 41 -2.18 9.37 -8.04
N MET A 42 -2.17 8.92 -6.78
CA MET A 42 -1.09 9.25 -5.83
C MET A 42 0.24 8.56 -6.18
N ILE A 43 0.17 7.38 -6.81
CA ILE A 43 1.34 6.58 -7.19
C ILE A 43 1.90 7.01 -8.56
N ASP A 44 1.04 7.45 -9.47
CA ASP A 44 1.43 7.77 -10.84
C ASP A 44 2.51 8.87 -10.88
N GLY A 45 3.56 8.63 -11.67
CA GLY A 45 4.72 9.52 -11.78
C GLY A 45 5.71 9.45 -10.60
N THR A 46 5.46 8.61 -9.59
CA THR A 46 6.37 8.45 -8.44
C THR A 46 7.31 7.26 -8.60
N GLU A 47 8.46 7.32 -7.94
CA GLU A 47 9.46 6.24 -7.93
C GLU A 47 9.49 5.45 -6.62
N ILE A 48 9.04 6.06 -5.53
CA ILE A 48 9.01 5.47 -4.19
C ILE A 48 7.73 5.89 -3.48
N GLN A 49 7.09 4.96 -2.78
CA GLN A 49 5.94 5.23 -1.94
C GLN A 49 5.99 4.44 -0.65
N THR A 50 5.66 5.07 0.46
CA THR A 50 5.52 4.41 1.77
C THR A 50 4.04 4.45 2.14
N ALA A 51 3.40 3.28 2.28
CA ALA A 51 1.94 3.19 2.40
C ALA A 51 1.38 4.10 3.51
N GLY A 52 2.01 4.09 4.69
CA GLY A 52 1.55 4.88 5.84
C GLY A 52 1.67 6.40 5.65
N TRP A 53 2.33 6.88 4.61
CA TRP A 53 2.47 8.31 4.31
C TRP A 53 1.52 8.79 3.21
N MET A 54 0.81 7.86 2.54
CA MET A 54 -0.08 8.20 1.45
C MET A 54 -1.32 9.00 1.92
N PRO A 55 -2.15 8.51 2.86
CA PRO A 55 -3.52 9.00 2.96
C PRO A 55 -3.70 10.29 3.77
N GLY A 56 -2.61 10.96 4.15
CA GLY A 56 -2.66 12.06 5.12
C GLY A 56 -3.22 11.62 6.47
N HIS A 57 -3.59 12.58 7.31
CA HIS A 57 -4.05 12.33 8.70
C HIS A 57 -5.57 12.45 8.90
N ASP A 58 -6.29 13.13 8.01
CA ASP A 58 -7.74 13.32 8.11
C ASP A 58 -8.41 12.82 6.83
N TRP A 59 -9.33 11.86 6.99
CA TRP A 59 -10.04 11.23 5.88
C TRP A 59 -11.47 11.75 5.74
N SER A 60 -11.89 12.68 6.60
CA SER A 60 -13.24 13.24 6.59
C SER A 60 -13.54 13.91 5.25
N GLY A 61 -14.64 13.50 4.60
CA GLY A 61 -15.02 14.00 3.28
C GLY A 61 -14.10 13.57 2.12
N THR A 62 -13.14 12.67 2.35
CA THR A 62 -12.28 12.12 1.30
C THR A 62 -12.83 10.79 0.78
N VAL A 63 -12.26 10.29 -0.32
CA VAL A 63 -12.58 8.94 -0.83
C VAL A 63 -12.22 7.82 0.16
N PHE A 64 -11.38 8.08 1.16
CA PHE A 64 -10.98 7.09 2.17
C PHE A 64 -11.96 6.99 3.33
N GLU A 65 -12.91 7.92 3.47
CA GLU A 65 -13.90 7.94 4.55
C GLU A 65 -14.67 6.59 4.72
N PRO A 66 -15.10 5.90 3.64
CA PRO A 66 -15.76 4.59 3.75
C PRO A 66 -14.90 3.50 4.41
N ILE A 67 -13.57 3.60 4.34
CA ILE A 67 -12.68 2.65 5.02
C ILE A 67 -12.94 2.70 6.52
N TYR A 68 -13.02 3.91 7.10
CA TYR A 68 -13.23 4.08 8.53
C TYR A 68 -14.65 3.67 8.93
N PHE A 69 -15.68 4.30 8.35
CA PHE A 69 -17.05 4.08 8.81
C PHE A 69 -17.63 2.72 8.43
N LYS A 70 -17.28 2.17 7.26
CA LYS A 70 -17.89 0.93 6.75
C LYS A 70 -16.98 -0.28 6.91
N ALA A 71 -15.82 -0.28 6.27
CA ALA A 71 -14.93 -1.44 6.29
C ALA A 71 -14.45 -1.77 7.70
N ALA A 72 -13.95 -0.75 8.41
CA ALA A 72 -13.36 -0.85 9.73
C ALA A 72 -14.34 -0.64 10.89
N ARG A 73 -15.60 -0.28 10.62
CA ARG A 73 -16.64 -0.04 11.62
C ARG A 73 -16.17 0.92 12.73
N SER A 74 -15.62 2.05 12.32
CA SER A 74 -15.11 3.12 13.18
C SER A 74 -13.89 2.75 14.04
N SER A 75 -13.11 1.74 13.66
CA SER A 75 -11.84 1.41 14.31
C SER A 75 -10.64 1.96 13.51
N TYR A 76 -9.83 2.82 14.13
CA TYR A 76 -8.61 3.36 13.52
C TYR A 76 -7.59 2.27 13.16
N GLU A 77 -7.39 1.30 14.05
CA GLU A 77 -6.49 0.16 13.82
C GLU A 77 -6.91 -0.63 12.58
N GLN A 78 -8.20 -0.98 12.52
CA GLN A 78 -8.76 -1.74 11.41
C GLN A 78 -8.77 -0.92 10.11
N SER A 79 -8.90 0.40 10.21
CA SER A 79 -8.82 1.33 9.08
C SER A 79 -7.41 1.34 8.50
N ALA A 80 -6.40 1.49 9.33
CA ALA A 80 -5.00 1.46 8.92
C ALA A 80 -4.65 0.11 8.26
N LYS A 81 -5.14 -0.99 8.84
CA LYS A 81 -4.96 -2.33 8.26
C LYS A 81 -5.64 -2.48 6.91
N CYS A 82 -6.91 -2.09 6.80
CA CYS A 82 -7.65 -2.14 5.54
C CYS A 82 -6.97 -1.29 4.47
N PHE A 83 -6.60 -0.06 4.80
CA PHE A 83 -5.89 0.85 3.92
C PHE A 83 -4.58 0.25 3.39
N GLY A 84 -3.76 -0.30 4.29
CA GLY A 84 -2.50 -0.95 3.90
C GLY A 84 -2.70 -2.13 2.93
N LEU A 85 -3.79 -2.88 3.08
CA LEU A 85 -4.15 -3.98 2.17
C LEU A 85 -4.68 -3.48 0.82
N MET A 86 -5.41 -2.36 0.79
CA MET A 86 -5.83 -1.73 -0.47
C MET A 86 -4.62 -1.18 -1.25
N VAL A 87 -3.67 -0.53 -0.56
CA VAL A 87 -2.41 -0.08 -1.19
C VAL A 87 -1.65 -1.27 -1.78
N TRP A 88 -1.56 -2.37 -1.03
CA TRP A 88 -0.93 -3.61 -1.51
C TRP A 88 -1.58 -4.13 -2.79
N GLU A 89 -2.92 -4.24 -2.79
CA GLU A 89 -3.67 -4.70 -3.95
C GLU A 89 -3.45 -3.79 -5.16
N VAL A 90 -3.50 -2.47 -4.97
CA VAL A 90 -3.22 -1.50 -6.04
C VAL A 90 -1.86 -1.76 -6.65
N PHE A 91 -0.78 -1.84 -5.86
CA PHE A 91 0.57 -2.15 -6.39
C PHE A 91 0.66 -3.51 -7.10
N MET A 92 -0.09 -4.51 -6.63
CA MET A 92 -0.15 -5.83 -7.26
C MET A 92 -0.81 -5.76 -8.65
N GLU A 93 -1.88 -4.98 -8.78
CA GLU A 93 -2.69 -4.81 -10.01
C GLU A 93 -2.04 -3.88 -11.05
N ARG A 94 -1.05 -3.06 -10.66
CA ARG A 94 -0.39 -2.12 -11.60
C ARG A 94 0.26 -2.83 -12.80
N PRO A 95 0.20 -2.23 -14.01
CA PRO A 95 0.85 -2.79 -15.20
C PRO A 95 2.38 -2.75 -15.09
N ASP A 96 2.93 -1.72 -14.45
CA ASP A 96 4.36 -1.56 -14.20
C ASP A 96 4.88 -2.54 -13.14
N LYS A 97 6.21 -2.77 -13.15
CA LYS A 97 6.88 -3.60 -12.15
C LYS A 97 7.26 -2.76 -10.94
N TRP A 98 6.87 -3.23 -9.76
CA TRP A 98 7.22 -2.63 -8.47
C TRP A 98 7.85 -3.67 -7.55
N THR A 99 8.76 -3.24 -6.69
CA THR A 99 9.29 -4.04 -5.59
C THR A 99 8.81 -3.50 -4.25
N SER A 100 8.70 -4.34 -3.22
CA SER A 100 8.30 -3.90 -1.88
C SER A 100 9.15 -4.51 -0.78
N GLY A 101 9.28 -3.79 0.34
CA GLY A 101 10.04 -4.25 1.50
C GLY A 101 9.70 -3.48 2.79
N ARG A 102 10.32 -3.91 3.89
CA ARG A 102 10.34 -3.19 5.17
C ARG A 102 11.71 -2.54 5.33
N PHE A 103 11.73 -1.31 5.81
CA PHE A 103 12.93 -0.49 5.91
C PHE A 103 12.93 0.30 7.21
N GLU A 104 14.07 0.90 7.50
CA GLU A 104 14.27 1.84 8.59
C GLU A 104 14.53 3.23 8.03
N LYS A 105 14.21 4.25 8.81
CA LYS A 105 14.59 5.64 8.57
C LYS A 105 15.22 6.18 9.85
N ASP A 106 16.44 6.69 9.74
CA ASP A 106 17.20 7.25 10.88
C ASP A 106 17.36 6.26 12.06
N GLY A 107 17.50 4.96 11.75
CA GLY A 107 17.62 3.88 12.73
C GLY A 107 16.29 3.36 13.28
N GLU A 108 15.16 3.93 12.87
CA GLU A 108 13.82 3.55 13.34
C GLU A 108 13.03 2.80 12.25
N PRO A 109 12.40 1.65 12.57
CA PRO A 109 11.57 0.91 11.61
C PRO A 109 10.41 1.75 11.07
N ILE A 110 10.29 1.79 9.75
CA ILE A 110 9.11 2.35 9.10
C ILE A 110 7.93 1.39 9.37
N GLY A 111 6.94 1.88 10.12
CA GLY A 111 5.77 1.09 10.53
C GLY A 111 4.91 0.54 9.38
N SER A 112 5.12 1.04 8.15
CA SER A 112 4.43 0.60 6.94
C SER A 112 5.39 0.04 5.88
N ARG A 113 4.85 -0.53 4.81
CA ARG A 113 5.64 -1.10 3.71
C ARG A 113 5.99 0.00 2.70
N THR A 114 7.19 -0.08 2.16
CA THR A 114 7.66 0.83 1.10
C THR A 114 7.75 0.09 -0.22
N TYR A 115 7.39 0.79 -1.29
CA TYR A 115 7.31 0.30 -2.66
C TYR A 115 8.23 1.13 -3.55
N PHE A 116 8.94 0.46 -4.46
CA PHE A 116 9.90 1.08 -5.38
C PHE A 116 9.55 0.72 -6.82
N HIS A 117 9.50 1.72 -7.69
CA HIS A 117 9.27 1.52 -9.10
C HIS A 117 10.51 0.88 -9.73
N ASN A 118 10.35 -0.26 -10.43
CA ASN A 118 11.47 -0.93 -11.08
C ASN A 118 11.81 -0.31 -12.45
N ARG A 119 12.10 1.00 -12.48
CA ARG A 119 12.83 1.62 -13.60
C ARG A 119 14.34 1.43 -13.47
N LEU A 120 14.82 0.97 -12.32
CA LEU A 120 16.22 0.64 -12.07
C LEU A 120 16.52 -0.76 -12.62
N GLY A 121 16.92 -0.83 -13.89
CA GLY A 121 17.62 -1.98 -14.48
C GLY A 121 19.07 -2.12 -14.00
N GLY A 122 19.35 -1.81 -12.73
CA GLY A 122 20.67 -1.88 -12.12
C GLY A 122 20.59 -2.51 -10.74
N PRO A 123 21.67 -3.15 -10.26
CA PRO A 123 21.69 -3.75 -8.93
C PRO A 123 21.34 -2.67 -7.92
N PHE A 124 20.24 -2.88 -7.20
CA PHE A 124 19.85 -2.09 -6.04
C PHE A 124 21.04 -2.13 -5.07
N ARG A 125 21.90 -1.10 -5.10
CA ARG A 125 22.80 -0.85 -4.00
C ARG A 125 21.88 -0.54 -2.84
N ALA A 126 21.72 -1.55 -1.97
CA ALA A 126 21.04 -1.40 -0.72
C ALA A 126 21.50 -0.09 -0.08
N LEU A 127 20.54 0.69 0.39
CA LEU A 127 20.77 1.75 1.35
C LEU A 127 21.25 1.09 2.67
N THR A 128 22.43 0.46 2.64
CA THR A 128 23.20 0.19 3.84
C THR A 128 23.90 1.50 4.15
N SER A 129 23.35 2.22 5.11
CA SER A 129 23.99 3.38 5.70
C SER A 129 25.42 2.99 6.08
N ASN A 130 26.39 3.76 5.60
CA ASN A 130 27.65 3.90 6.31
C ASN A 130 27.29 4.52 7.67
N HIS A 131 27.53 3.79 8.75
CA HIS A 131 28.11 4.28 10.01
C HIS A 131 28.59 3.08 10.83
#